data_AF-A0AAD2FPY9-F1
#
_entry.id   AF-A0AAD2FPY9-F1
#
_cell.length_a   1.000
_cell.length_b   1.000
_cell.length_c   1.000
_cell.angle_alpha   90.00
_cell.angle_beta   90.00
_cell.angle_gamma   90.00
#
_symmetry.space_group_name_H-M   'P 1'
#
loop_
_entity.id
_entity.type
_entity.pdbx_description
1 polymer ?
#
loop_
_entity_poly.entity_id
_entity_poly.type
_entity_poly.pdbx_seq_one_letter_code
_entity_poly.pdbx_strand_id
1 'polypeptide(L)'
;MNKNERRVQFHPKCTVLEISTLDEYTDEEILKCWYTKHEFKQIATRSQKQAARWESGESSMPDSFHRGLEIFTEEGEEIITSCIQRCIDAVMDEQAVQWENEVDDYDRLAAVSAKVSRVSAVYALDLAMEDEQEAQRMYIRMEKKNKKTKKVKHSSLTKPVEEEGDDHTSMCSDLSLPGLEWPSSRESPSFETMENSLDLEQVDQGTDAILPRRVKALTMHNSPCRPRKVY
;
A
#
# COMPACT_ATOMS: atom_id res chain seq x y z
N MET A 1 23.48 36.85 17.45
CA MET A 1 23.32 35.78 16.45
C MET A 1 22.56 34.63 17.09
N ASN A 2 21.34 34.34 16.62
CA ASN A 2 20.50 33.29 17.18
C ASN A 2 21.07 31.92 16.81
N LYS A 3 21.45 31.12 17.80
CA LYS A 3 22.01 29.76 17.63
C LYS A 3 20.99 28.71 17.14
N ASN A 4 19.78 29.12 16.77
CA ASN A 4 18.66 28.20 16.50
C ASN A 4 18.10 28.28 15.08
N GLU A 5 18.71 29.03 14.15
CA GLU A 5 18.30 28.97 12.74
C GLU A 5 18.82 27.69 12.09
N ARG A 6 17.94 26.68 11.96
CA ARG A 6 18.20 25.49 11.14
C ARG A 6 18.14 25.91 9.68
N ARG A 7 19.27 25.87 8.97
CA ARG A 7 19.35 26.13 7.53
C ARG A 7 19.33 24.80 6.78
N VAL A 8 18.38 24.63 5.88
CA VAL A 8 18.38 23.52 4.92
C VAL A 8 19.44 23.84 3.87
N GLN A 9 20.48 23.01 3.79
CA GLN A 9 21.45 23.07 2.71
C GLN A 9 21.28 21.83 1.85
N PHE A 10 20.98 22.04 0.56
CA PHE A 10 21.01 20.95 -0.41
C PHE A 10 22.46 20.52 -0.62
N HIS A 11 22.69 19.21 -0.74
CA HIS A 11 24.01 18.71 -1.05
C HIS A 11 24.39 19.26 -2.45
N PRO A 12 25.49 20.03 -2.59
CA PRO A 12 25.83 20.70 -3.85
C PRO A 12 26.21 19.73 -4.97
N LYS A 13 26.38 18.44 -4.64
CA LYS A 13 26.67 17.38 -5.60
C LYS A 13 25.40 16.59 -5.89
N CYS A 14 24.96 16.64 -7.13
CA CYS A 14 23.95 15.74 -7.64
C CYS A 14 24.60 14.37 -7.88
N THR A 15 24.12 13.33 -7.19
CA THR A 15 24.49 11.94 -7.51
C THR A 15 23.55 11.47 -8.59
N VAL A 16 24.06 11.33 -9.82
CA VAL A 16 23.31 10.68 -10.90
C VAL A 16 23.56 9.18 -10.77
N LEU A 17 22.51 8.42 -10.50
CA LEU A 17 22.54 6.97 -10.55
C LEU A 17 22.00 6.56 -11.93
N GLU A 18 22.83 5.88 -12.70
CA GLU A 18 22.38 5.22 -13.92
C GLU A 18 21.61 3.96 -13.52
N ILE A 19 20.32 3.92 -13.86
CA ILE A 19 19.46 2.76 -13.62
C ILE A 19 19.37 2.05 -14.96
N SER A 20 19.93 0.84 -15.02
CA SER A 20 19.86 0.00 -16.21
C SER A 20 18.43 -0.26 -16.61
N THR A 21 18.14 -0.15 -17.91
CA THR A 21 16.85 -0.52 -18.46
C THR A 21 16.66 -2.03 -18.42
N LEU A 22 15.42 -2.53 -18.43
CA LEU A 22 15.15 -3.97 -18.35
C LEU A 22 15.87 -4.77 -19.45
N ASP A 23 16.07 -4.18 -20.61
CA ASP A 23 16.73 -4.79 -21.77
C ASP A 23 18.26 -4.92 -21.61
N GLU A 24 18.85 -4.20 -20.65
CA GLU A 24 20.28 -4.27 -20.32
C GLU A 24 20.61 -5.37 -19.31
N TYR A 25 19.59 -5.93 -18.63
CA TYR A 25 19.80 -7.00 -17.67
C TYR A 25 20.11 -8.31 -18.37
N THR A 26 21.15 -9.00 -17.91
CA THR A 26 21.39 -10.37 -18.34
C THR A 26 20.33 -11.31 -17.77
N ASP A 27 20.05 -12.42 -18.45
CA ASP A 27 19.10 -13.44 -17.96
C ASP A 27 19.47 -13.94 -16.55
N GLU A 28 20.76 -14.00 -16.22
CA GLU A 28 21.25 -14.38 -14.88
C GLU A 28 20.89 -13.34 -13.82
N GLU A 29 21.01 -12.05 -14.14
CA GLU A 29 20.61 -10.95 -13.25
C GLU A 29 19.10 -10.91 -13.08
N ILE A 30 18.33 -11.11 -14.15
CA ILE A 30 16.87 -11.24 -14.08
C ILE A 30 16.53 -12.38 -13.12
N LEU A 31 17.05 -13.58 -13.36
CA LEU A 31 16.77 -14.74 -12.50
C LEU A 31 17.15 -14.52 -11.03
N LYS A 32 18.15 -13.67 -10.75
CA LYS A 32 18.61 -13.35 -9.40
C LYS A 32 17.83 -12.20 -8.75
N CYS A 33 17.30 -11.26 -9.53
CA CYS A 33 16.56 -10.10 -9.06
C CYS A 33 15.10 -10.41 -8.76
N TRP A 34 14.51 -11.39 -9.44
CA TRP A 34 13.10 -11.73 -9.30
C TRP A 34 12.89 -12.93 -8.39
N TYR A 35 11.83 -12.89 -7.59
CA TYR A 35 11.41 -14.05 -6.80
C TYR A 35 11.07 -15.22 -7.71
N THR A 36 11.59 -16.39 -7.38
CA THR A 36 11.14 -17.63 -8.00
C THR A 36 9.66 -17.86 -7.71
N LYS A 37 8.97 -18.62 -8.56
CA LYS A 37 7.57 -18.99 -8.35
C LYS A 37 7.33 -19.65 -6.98
N HIS A 38 8.33 -20.40 -6.49
CA HIS A 38 8.28 -21.03 -5.18
C HIS A 38 8.38 -20.01 -4.05
N GLU A 39 9.32 -19.07 -4.11
CA GLU A 39 9.43 -17.98 -3.12
C GLU A 39 8.18 -17.10 -3.11
N PHE A 40 7.65 -16.76 -4.29
CA PHE A 40 6.40 -16.00 -4.39
C PHE A 40 5.24 -16.71 -3.69
N LYS A 41 5.11 -18.03 -3.87
CA LYS A 41 4.11 -18.84 -3.17
C LYS A 41 4.32 -18.83 -1.65
N GLN A 42 5.57 -18.86 -1.17
CA GLN A 42 5.87 -18.77 0.25
C GLN A 42 5.51 -17.40 0.82
N ILE A 43 5.83 -16.31 0.10
CA ILE A 43 5.47 -14.94 0.48
C ILE A 43 3.95 -14.83 0.57
N ALA A 44 3.21 -15.25 -0.46
CA ALA A 44 1.75 -15.22 -0.48
C ALA A 44 1.14 -16.02 0.68
N THR A 45 1.65 -17.23 0.93
CA THR A 45 1.18 -18.08 2.05
C THR A 45 1.44 -17.41 3.40
N ARG A 46 2.58 -16.73 3.56
CA ARG A 46 2.91 -16.00 4.80
C ARG A 46 1.99 -14.80 4.97
N SER A 47 1.75 -14.01 3.92
CA SER A 47 0.83 -12.87 3.93
C SER A 47 -0.58 -13.29 4.29
N GLN A 48 -1.11 -14.36 3.67
CA GLN A 48 -2.43 -14.91 3.99
C GLN A 48 -2.55 -15.34 5.45
N LYS A 49 -1.54 -16.04 5.99
CA LYS A 49 -1.55 -16.45 7.40
C LYS A 49 -1.53 -15.25 8.34
N GLN A 50 -0.80 -14.19 7.98
CA GLN A 50 -0.71 -12.99 8.79
C GLN A 50 -2.01 -12.18 8.74
N ALA A 51 -2.66 -12.11 7.58
CA ALA A 51 -3.99 -11.52 7.43
C ALA A 51 -5.06 -12.29 8.23
N ALA A 52 -5.09 -13.62 8.13
CA ALA A 52 -6.03 -14.43 8.92
C ALA A 52 -5.88 -14.23 10.44
N ARG A 53 -4.64 -14.07 10.93
CA ARG A 53 -4.38 -13.74 12.34
C ARG A 53 -4.92 -12.36 12.70
N TRP A 54 -4.69 -11.38 11.83
CA TRP A 54 -5.20 -10.03 12.01
C TRP A 54 -6.72 -10.01 12.12
N GLU A 55 -7.43 -10.69 11.23
CA GLU A 55 -8.90 -10.78 11.24
C GLU A 55 -9.43 -11.48 12.49
N SER A 56 -8.74 -12.54 12.94
CA SER A 56 -9.12 -13.25 14.16
C SER A 56 -8.92 -12.43 15.44
N GLY A 57 -8.26 -11.27 15.36
CA GLY A 57 -7.87 -10.47 16.51
C GLY A 57 -6.81 -11.12 17.40
N GLU A 58 -6.19 -12.22 16.93
CA GLU A 58 -5.08 -12.86 17.63
C GLU A 58 -3.91 -11.86 17.71
N SER A 59 -3.33 -11.70 18.90
CA SER A 59 -2.25 -10.73 19.12
C SER A 59 -1.10 -11.02 18.16
N SER A 60 -0.94 -10.13 17.20
CA SER A 60 0.19 -10.13 16.29
C SER A 60 1.50 -9.96 17.07
N MET A 61 2.61 -10.42 16.50
CA MET A 61 3.91 -10.27 17.14
C MET A 61 4.17 -8.78 17.46
N PRO A 62 4.80 -8.44 18.59
CA PRO A 62 5.23 -7.07 18.81
C PRO A 62 6.15 -6.67 17.64
N ASP A 63 5.72 -5.67 16.87
CA ASP A 63 6.35 -5.17 15.64
C ASP A 63 5.96 -5.89 14.33
N SER A 64 4.89 -6.68 14.29
CA SER A 64 4.28 -7.07 13.00
C SER A 64 3.41 -5.95 12.46
N PHE A 65 3.67 -5.53 11.23
CA PHE A 65 2.88 -4.53 10.52
C PHE A 65 1.77 -5.23 9.73
N HIS A 66 0.57 -4.66 9.78
CA HIS A 66 -0.60 -5.14 9.03
C HIS A 66 -0.72 -4.47 7.65
N ARG A 67 0.02 -3.38 7.46
CA ARG A 67 0.05 -2.62 6.22
C ARG A 67 0.39 -3.48 5.00
N GLY A 68 -0.40 -3.36 3.95
CA GLY A 68 -0.26 -4.13 2.71
C GLY A 68 -0.85 -5.54 2.79
N LEU A 69 -1.50 -5.89 3.91
CA LEU A 69 -2.22 -7.16 4.06
C LEU A 69 -3.73 -7.01 3.93
N GLU A 70 -4.24 -5.79 3.71
CA GLU A 70 -5.66 -5.47 3.58
C GLU A 70 -6.29 -6.28 2.45
N ILE A 71 -5.59 -6.42 1.32
CA ILE A 71 -6.06 -7.23 0.18
C ILE A 71 -6.22 -8.73 0.50
N PHE A 72 -5.60 -9.21 1.58
CA PHE A 72 -5.70 -10.60 2.01
C PHE A 72 -6.75 -10.81 3.10
N THR A 73 -7.43 -9.74 3.56
CA THR A 73 -8.60 -9.86 4.44
C THR A 73 -9.87 -10.01 3.61
N GLU A 74 -10.89 -10.66 4.16
CA GLU A 74 -12.22 -10.82 3.56
C GLU A 74 -12.84 -9.45 3.25
N GLU A 75 -12.73 -8.51 4.19
CA GLU A 75 -13.22 -7.14 4.01
C GLU A 75 -12.49 -6.40 2.88
N GLY A 76 -11.15 -6.47 2.84
CA GLY A 76 -10.38 -5.79 1.80
C GLY A 76 -10.59 -6.41 0.42
N GLU A 77 -10.71 -7.74 0.34
CA GLU A 77 -11.07 -8.45 -0.90
C GLU A 77 -12.48 -8.02 -1.38
N GLU A 78 -13.45 -7.93 -0.47
CA GLU A 78 -14.81 -7.48 -0.80
C GLU A 78 -14.82 -6.04 -1.33
N ILE A 79 -14.12 -5.12 -0.66
CA ILE A 79 -14.03 -3.71 -1.07
C ILE A 79 -13.41 -3.59 -2.47
N ILE A 80 -12.29 -4.28 -2.72
CA ILE A 80 -11.59 -4.24 -4.02
C ILE A 80 -12.48 -4.84 -5.11
N THR A 81 -13.06 -6.01 -4.85
CA THR A 81 -13.93 -6.71 -5.80
C THR A 81 -15.16 -5.86 -6.14
N SER A 82 -15.78 -5.24 -5.13
CA SER A 82 -16.91 -4.33 -5.30
C SER A 82 -16.54 -3.11 -6.14
N CYS A 83 -15.39 -2.48 -5.88
CA CYS A 83 -14.90 -1.35 -6.67
C CYS A 83 -14.67 -1.73 -8.14
N ILE A 84 -14.04 -2.89 -8.38
CA ILE A 84 -13.79 -3.42 -9.73
C ILE A 84 -15.12 -3.68 -10.44
N GLN A 85 -16.03 -4.41 -9.80
CA GLN A 85 -17.31 -4.79 -10.38
C GLN A 85 -18.14 -3.56 -10.75
N ARG A 86 -18.21 -2.55 -9.87
CA ARG A 86 -18.91 -1.29 -10.15
C ARG A 86 -18.35 -0.56 -11.36
N CYS A 87 -17.02 -0.56 -11.52
CA CYS A 87 -16.37 0.06 -12.67
C CYS A 87 -16.71 -0.70 -13.97
N ILE A 88 -16.66 -2.04 -13.92
CA ILE A 88 -17.04 -2.90 -15.05
C ILE A 88 -18.50 -2.66 -15.43
N ASP A 89 -19.42 -2.73 -14.47
CA ASP A 89 -20.86 -2.56 -14.70
C ASP A 89 -21.15 -1.20 -15.35
N ALA A 90 -20.57 -0.12 -14.82
CA ALA A 90 -20.78 1.22 -15.37
C ALA A 90 -20.27 1.37 -16.82
N VAL A 91 -19.12 0.75 -17.14
CA VAL A 91 -18.59 0.74 -18.51
C VAL A 91 -19.47 -0.11 -19.43
N MET A 92 -19.93 -1.28 -18.98
CA MET A 92 -20.79 -2.17 -19.76
C MET A 92 -22.16 -1.53 -20.04
N ASP A 93 -22.73 -0.83 -19.07
CA ASP A 93 -23.98 -0.09 -19.21
C ASP A 93 -23.84 1.03 -20.25
N GLU A 94 -22.76 1.81 -20.20
CA GLU A 94 -22.50 2.86 -21.18
C GLU A 94 -22.21 2.27 -22.58
N GLN A 95 -21.50 1.15 -22.68
CA GLN A 95 -21.30 0.44 -23.94
C GLN A 95 -22.63 -0.07 -24.54
N ALA A 96 -23.55 -0.56 -23.71
CA ALA A 96 -24.86 -0.99 -24.16
C ALA A 96 -25.67 0.18 -24.75
N VAL A 97 -25.62 1.34 -24.09
CA VAL A 97 -26.24 2.59 -24.59
C VAL A 97 -25.61 3.03 -25.92
N GLN A 98 -24.28 3.01 -26.02
CA GLN A 98 -23.57 3.35 -27.25
C GLN A 98 -23.92 2.40 -28.41
N TRP A 99 -24.02 1.11 -28.12
CA TRP A 99 -24.39 0.08 -29.08
C TRP A 99 -25.81 0.28 -29.64
N GLU A 100 -26.78 0.58 -28.78
CA GLU A 100 -28.18 0.83 -29.20
C GLU A 100 -28.30 2.07 -30.10
N ASN A 101 -27.42 3.06 -29.90
CA ASN A 101 -27.41 4.30 -30.65
C ASN A 101 -26.46 4.29 -31.87
N GLU A 102 -25.73 3.20 -32.12
CA GLU A 102 -24.70 3.09 -33.17
C GLU A 102 -23.62 4.21 -33.07
N VAL A 103 -23.22 4.58 -31.86
CA VAL A 103 -22.19 5.61 -31.59
C VAL A 103 -21.00 4.98 -30.88
N ASP A 104 -19.77 5.34 -31.27
CA ASP A 104 -18.54 5.00 -30.57
C ASP A 104 -17.96 6.25 -29.90
N ASP A 105 -18.13 6.40 -28.58
CA ASP A 105 -17.63 7.53 -27.80
C ASP A 105 -16.74 7.06 -26.63
N TYR A 106 -15.43 7.00 -26.91
CA TYR A 106 -14.43 6.56 -25.94
C TYR A 106 -14.23 7.53 -24.78
N ASP A 107 -14.42 8.84 -25.00
CA ASP A 107 -14.26 9.85 -23.96
C ASP A 107 -15.37 9.70 -22.91
N ARG A 108 -16.58 9.36 -23.36
CA ARG A 108 -17.70 9.07 -22.46
C ARG A 108 -17.47 7.82 -21.61
N LEU A 109 -16.93 6.73 -22.18
CA LEU A 109 -16.54 5.55 -21.41
C LEU A 109 -15.50 5.88 -20.33
N ALA A 110 -14.49 6.68 -20.69
CA ALA A 110 -13.47 7.15 -19.75
C ALA A 110 -14.09 7.99 -18.64
N ALA A 111 -15.00 8.91 -18.97
CA ALA A 111 -15.68 9.75 -17.99
C ALA A 111 -16.53 8.94 -16.99
N VAL A 112 -17.27 7.93 -17.47
CA VAL A 112 -18.09 7.04 -16.63
C VAL A 112 -17.20 6.22 -15.68
N SER A 113 -16.13 5.62 -16.20
CA SER A 113 -15.16 4.87 -15.39
C SER A 113 -14.52 5.77 -14.32
N ALA A 114 -14.02 6.95 -14.70
CA ALA A 114 -13.39 7.90 -13.78
C ALA A 114 -14.35 8.34 -12.66
N LYS A 115 -15.62 8.56 -12.98
CA LYS A 115 -16.65 8.92 -11.99
C LYS A 115 -16.82 7.83 -10.93
N VAL A 116 -16.86 6.56 -11.32
CA VAL A 116 -17.04 5.43 -10.39
C VAL A 116 -15.76 5.14 -9.59
N SER A 117 -14.59 5.29 -10.21
CA SER A 117 -13.30 5.10 -9.55
C SER A 117 -12.98 6.15 -8.46
N ARG A 118 -13.73 7.25 -8.37
CA ARG A 118 -13.57 8.26 -7.32
C ARG A 118 -13.70 7.66 -5.91
N VAL A 119 -14.54 6.64 -5.73
CA VAL A 119 -14.70 5.95 -4.44
C VAL A 119 -13.39 5.29 -4.01
N SER A 120 -12.69 4.63 -4.94
CA SER A 120 -11.39 4.01 -4.67
C SER A 120 -10.33 5.05 -4.32
N ALA A 121 -10.37 6.24 -4.94
CA ALA A 121 -9.46 7.34 -4.61
C ALA A 121 -9.67 7.88 -3.19
N VAL A 122 -10.93 8.01 -2.74
CA VAL A 122 -11.26 8.41 -1.36
C VAL A 122 -10.76 7.35 -0.37
N TYR A 123 -11.07 6.08 -0.63
CA TYR A 123 -10.60 4.96 0.20
C TYR A 123 -9.07 4.93 0.34
N ALA A 124 -8.34 5.16 -0.76
CA ALA A 124 -6.88 5.23 -0.73
C ALA A 124 -6.36 6.41 0.09
N LEU A 125 -7.07 7.55 0.10
CA LEU A 125 -6.70 8.71 0.92
C LEU A 125 -6.90 8.42 2.41
N ASP A 126 -8.03 7.81 2.76
CA ASP A 126 -8.34 7.43 4.14
C ASP A 126 -7.28 6.46 4.68
N LEU A 127 -6.94 5.43 3.89
CA LEU A 127 -5.89 4.48 4.23
C LEU A 127 -4.52 5.16 4.40
N ALA A 128 -4.19 6.13 3.53
CA ALA A 128 -2.95 6.88 3.65
C ALA A 128 -2.90 7.73 4.94
N MET A 129 -4.02 8.25 5.41
CA MET A 129 -4.10 8.96 6.69
C MET A 129 -3.87 8.02 7.87
N GLU A 130 -4.44 6.82 7.85
CA GLU A 130 -4.21 5.80 8.88
C GLU A 130 -2.74 5.38 8.93
N ASP A 131 -2.14 5.17 7.75
CA ASP A 131 -0.71 4.87 7.59
C ASP A 131 0.17 5.96 8.19
N GLU A 132 -0.16 7.24 7.95
CA GLU A 132 0.58 8.36 8.53
C GLU A 132 0.49 8.34 10.06
N GLN A 133 -0.70 8.14 10.62
CA GLN A 133 -0.89 8.08 12.07
C GLN A 133 -0.14 6.90 12.72
N GLU A 134 -0.15 5.73 12.07
CA GLU A 134 0.63 4.58 12.53
C GLU A 134 2.13 4.88 12.49
N ALA A 135 2.64 5.44 11.40
CA ALA A 135 4.03 5.82 11.27
C ALA A 135 4.45 6.80 12.37
N GLN A 136 3.66 7.84 12.63
CA GLN A 136 3.91 8.81 13.71
C GLN A 136 3.96 8.13 15.09
N ARG A 137 3.04 7.21 15.38
CA ARG A 137 3.06 6.43 16.63
C ARG A 137 4.34 5.61 16.79
N MET A 138 4.80 4.97 15.71
CA MET A 138 6.05 4.21 15.70
C MET A 138 7.28 5.10 15.92
N TYR A 139 7.34 6.27 15.28
CA TYR A 139 8.41 7.25 15.50
C TYR A 139 8.52 7.67 16.97
N ILE A 140 7.39 8.05 17.59
CA ILE A 140 7.35 8.42 19.02
C ILE A 140 7.82 7.25 19.90
N ARG A 141 7.44 6.02 19.56
CA ARG A 141 7.87 4.81 20.31
C ARG A 141 9.37 4.59 20.20
N MET A 142 9.94 4.75 19.00
CA MET A 142 11.39 4.63 18.77
C MET A 142 12.18 5.69 19.54
N GLU A 143 11.73 6.95 19.53
CA GLU A 143 12.38 8.01 20.31
C GLU A 143 12.40 7.72 21.81
N LYS A 144 11.29 7.21 22.36
CA LYS A 144 11.19 6.81 23.76
C LYS A 144 12.15 5.67 24.10
N LYS A 145 12.29 4.66 23.22
CA LYS A 145 13.27 3.57 23.38
C LYS A 145 14.70 4.13 23.41
N ASN A 146 15.04 5.05 22.50
CA ASN A 146 16.37 5.68 22.43
C ASN A 146 16.72 6.54 23.65
N LYS A 147 15.73 7.23 24.24
CA LYS A 147 15.93 8.00 25.49
C LYS A 147 16.24 7.08 26.68
N LYS A 148 15.59 5.91 26.76
CA LYS A 148 15.82 4.92 27.82
C LYS A 148 17.22 4.32 27.75
N THR A 149 17.70 3.95 26.57
CA THR A 149 19.03 3.36 26.40
C THR A 149 20.15 4.34 26.74
N LYS A 150 20.00 5.64 26.40
CA LYS A 150 20.97 6.68 26.78
C LYS A 150 21.04 6.91 28.30
N LYS A 151 19.91 6.82 29.02
CA LYS A 151 19.88 7.04 30.48
C LYS A 151 20.61 5.93 31.25
N VAL A 152 20.54 4.69 30.78
CA VAL A 152 21.22 3.54 31.42
C VAL A 152 22.75 3.65 31.29
N LYS A 153 23.27 4.09 30.14
CA LYS A 153 24.73 4.21 29.93
C LYS A 153 25.40 5.24 30.84
N HIS A 154 24.67 6.23 31.35
CA HIS A 154 25.26 7.28 32.18
C HIS A 154 25.26 6.95 33.69
N SER A 155 24.55 5.89 34.12
CA SER A 155 24.45 5.53 35.55
C SER A 155 25.33 4.35 35.96
N SER A 156 26.06 3.70 35.05
CA SER A 156 26.90 2.52 35.36
C SER A 156 28.41 2.80 35.36
N LEU A 157 28.83 4.07 35.34
CA LEU A 157 30.25 4.43 35.38
C LEU A 157 30.82 4.49 36.81
N THR A 158 30.71 3.41 37.59
CA THR A 158 31.52 3.19 38.81
C THR A 158 31.50 1.72 39.21
N LYS A 159 32.32 0.90 38.56
CA LYS A 159 33.09 -0.19 39.19
C LYS A 159 34.13 -0.72 38.19
N PRO A 160 35.42 -0.78 38.57
CA PRO A 160 36.43 -1.44 37.77
C PRO A 160 36.09 -2.94 37.74
N VAL A 161 35.93 -3.49 36.54
CA VAL A 161 35.71 -4.91 36.31
C VAL A 161 37.08 -5.50 35.97
N GLU A 162 37.51 -6.48 36.76
CA GLU A 162 38.71 -7.28 36.51
C GLU A 162 38.46 -8.14 35.26
N GLU A 163 39.46 -8.16 34.37
CA GLU A 163 39.47 -8.91 33.12
C GLU A 163 39.52 -10.42 33.38
N GLU A 164 38.45 -11.14 33.08
CA GLU A 164 38.53 -12.55 32.71
C GLU A 164 38.04 -12.70 31.27
N GLY A 165 38.97 -13.13 30.41
CA GLY A 165 38.74 -13.32 28.99
C GLY A 165 37.98 -14.60 28.73
N ASP A 166 36.98 -14.51 27.84
CA ASP A 166 36.46 -15.67 27.13
C ASP A 166 36.16 -15.30 25.67
N ASP A 167 36.89 -15.97 24.79
CA ASP A 167 36.81 -15.90 23.33
C ASP A 167 35.56 -16.63 22.83
N HIS A 168 34.47 -15.89 22.59
CA HIS A 168 33.36 -16.42 21.81
C HIS A 168 32.98 -15.50 20.65
N THR A 169 33.54 -15.88 19.50
CA THR A 169 33.23 -15.47 18.13
C THR A 169 31.72 -15.57 17.85
N SER A 170 31.01 -14.44 17.92
CA SER A 170 29.63 -14.32 17.46
C SER A 170 29.61 -13.62 16.10
N MET A 171 29.51 -14.42 15.02
CA MET A 171 29.26 -13.91 13.67
C MET A 171 27.77 -13.64 13.46
N CYS A 172 27.49 -12.55 12.74
CA CYS A 172 26.19 -12.10 12.23
C CYS A 172 25.26 -11.37 13.20
N SER A 173 25.43 -10.05 13.31
CA SER A 173 24.37 -9.08 13.65
C SER A 173 24.85 -7.64 13.45
N ASP A 174 25.15 -7.18 12.22
CA ASP A 174 25.22 -5.73 12.00
C ASP A 174 24.96 -5.33 10.54
N LEU A 175 23.68 -5.11 10.22
CA LEU A 175 23.23 -4.30 9.08
C LEU A 175 22.63 -2.97 9.58
N SER A 176 23.20 -2.40 10.63
CA SER A 176 22.87 -1.04 11.06
C SER A 176 23.58 -0.07 10.12
N LEU A 177 22.89 0.39 9.06
CA LEU A 177 23.39 1.51 8.25
C LEU A 177 23.50 2.75 9.14
N PRO A 178 24.71 3.28 9.41
CA PRO A 178 24.85 4.46 10.25
C PRO A 178 24.48 5.72 9.45
N GLY A 179 23.54 6.52 9.98
CA GLY A 179 23.51 7.96 9.69
C GLY A 179 22.37 8.56 8.87
N LEU A 180 21.23 7.87 8.67
CA LEU A 180 20.04 8.53 8.13
C LEU A 180 19.20 9.17 9.26
N GLU A 181 19.59 10.39 9.64
CA GLU A 181 18.75 11.25 10.48
C GLU A 181 17.64 11.86 9.61
N TRP A 182 16.43 11.30 9.70
CA TRP A 182 15.26 11.88 9.05
C TRP A 182 14.86 13.17 9.77
N PRO A 183 14.67 14.30 9.06
CA PRO A 183 14.27 15.55 9.69
C PRO A 183 12.85 15.43 10.25
N SER A 184 12.77 15.32 11.58
CA SER A 184 11.55 15.50 12.36
C SER A 184 11.05 16.93 12.21
N SER A 185 9.75 17.07 11.93
CA SER A 185 8.96 18.31 11.83
C SER A 185 8.82 18.91 10.43
N ARG A 186 7.89 18.34 9.65
CA ARG A 186 7.05 19.13 8.74
C ARG A 186 5.77 19.47 9.48
N GLU A 187 5.46 20.75 9.59
CA GLU A 187 4.09 21.19 9.85
C GLU A 187 3.31 20.91 8.58
N SER A 188 2.37 19.97 8.65
CA SER A 188 1.42 19.73 7.56
C SER A 188 0.64 21.02 7.32
N PRO A 189 0.50 21.49 6.07
CA PRO A 189 -0.40 22.60 5.78
C PRO A 189 -1.80 22.21 6.26
N SER A 190 -2.43 23.09 7.04
CA SER A 190 -3.82 22.95 7.43
C SER A 190 -4.65 22.85 6.15
N PHE A 191 -5.12 21.64 5.85
CA PHE A 191 -6.06 21.38 4.79
C PHE A 191 -7.41 21.95 5.25
N GLU A 192 -7.58 23.26 5.07
CA GLU A 192 -8.87 23.92 5.24
C GLU A 192 -9.88 23.16 4.38
N THR A 193 -10.94 22.76 5.06
CA THR A 193 -12.10 22.01 4.58
C THR A 193 -12.58 22.52 3.23
N MET A 194 -12.22 21.81 2.17
CA MET A 194 -13.08 21.73 0.98
C MET A 194 -14.27 20.83 1.30
N GLU A 195 -15.12 21.28 2.23
CA GLU A 195 -16.54 20.95 2.24
C GLU A 195 -17.18 21.62 1.01
N ASN A 196 -16.83 21.13 -0.17
CA ASN A 196 -17.71 21.31 -1.31
C ASN A 196 -18.90 20.40 -1.06
N SER A 197 -19.99 21.05 -0.65
CA SER A 197 -21.39 20.68 -0.89
C SER A 197 -21.52 19.90 -2.20
N LEU A 198 -21.28 18.59 -2.12
CA LEU A 198 -21.94 17.64 -2.96
C LEU A 198 -23.25 17.42 -2.23
N ASP A 199 -24.29 18.10 -2.72
CA ASP A 199 -25.64 17.55 -2.64
C ASP A 199 -25.56 16.15 -3.26
N LEU A 200 -25.21 15.17 -2.41
CA LEU A 200 -25.62 13.80 -2.57
C LEU A 200 -27.15 13.89 -2.53
N GLU A 201 -27.76 14.14 -3.68
CA GLU A 201 -29.12 13.69 -3.90
C GLU A 201 -29.17 12.26 -3.38
N GLN A 202 -30.03 12.05 -2.38
CA GLN A 202 -30.32 10.76 -1.81
C GLN A 202 -30.71 9.85 -2.96
N VAL A 203 -29.74 9.10 -3.48
CA VAL A 203 -30.03 7.91 -4.25
C VAL A 203 -30.60 6.97 -3.21
N ASP A 204 -31.93 6.93 -3.19
CA ASP A 204 -32.76 6.04 -2.40
C ASP A 204 -32.29 4.61 -2.70
N GLN A 205 -31.31 4.14 -1.93
CA GLN A 205 -30.86 2.76 -1.96
C GLN A 205 -31.94 1.99 -1.24
N GLY A 206 -33.00 1.66 -2.00
CA GLY A 206 -33.92 0.61 -1.64
C GLY A 206 -33.07 -0.60 -1.23
N THR A 207 -33.15 -0.93 0.06
CA THR A 207 -32.57 -2.14 0.62
C THR A 207 -33.36 -3.33 0.10
N ASP A 208 -33.15 -3.67 -1.17
CA ASP A 208 -33.58 -4.95 -1.71
C ASP A 208 -32.67 -6.01 -1.08
N ALA A 209 -33.29 -6.82 -0.23
CA ALA A 209 -32.69 -7.97 0.41
C ALA A 209 -31.86 -8.75 -0.62
N ILE A 210 -30.54 -8.78 -0.41
CA ILE A 210 -29.59 -9.62 -1.15
C ILE A 210 -29.97 -11.07 -0.85
N LEU A 211 -30.88 -11.62 -1.64
CA LEU A 211 -31.13 -13.06 -1.67
C LEU A 211 -29.87 -13.74 -2.24
N PRO A 212 -29.43 -14.87 -1.67
CA PRO A 212 -28.27 -15.59 -2.17
C PRO A 212 -28.48 -15.96 -3.64
N ARG A 213 -27.68 -15.35 -4.53
CA ARG A 213 -27.67 -15.67 -5.96
C ARG A 213 -27.30 -17.15 -6.11
N ARG A 214 -28.31 -17.97 -6.42
CA ARG A 214 -28.12 -19.30 -6.98
C ARG A 214 -27.26 -19.17 -8.24
N VAL A 215 -26.02 -19.62 -8.16
CA VAL A 215 -25.10 -19.74 -9.30
C VAL A 215 -25.73 -20.71 -10.30
N LYS A 216 -26.44 -20.19 -11.30
CA LYS A 216 -26.85 -20.99 -12.45
C LYS A 216 -25.59 -21.17 -13.30
N ALA A 217 -25.21 -22.42 -13.52
CA ALA A 217 -24.12 -22.79 -14.41
C ALA A 217 -24.39 -22.16 -15.79
N LEU A 218 -23.58 -21.16 -16.15
CA LEU A 218 -23.63 -20.50 -17.45
C LEU A 218 -23.07 -21.49 -18.47
N THR A 219 -23.96 -22.09 -19.27
CA THR A 219 -23.55 -22.86 -20.45
C THR A 219 -23.12 -21.86 -21.51
N MET A 220 -21.82 -21.72 -21.72
CA MET A 220 -21.27 -20.86 -22.76
C MET A 220 -21.61 -21.43 -24.13
N HIS A 221 -22.63 -20.87 -24.78
CA HIS A 221 -22.83 -21.05 -26.21
C HIS A 221 -21.78 -20.21 -26.95
N ASN A 222 -20.81 -20.89 -27.57
CA ASN A 222 -19.84 -20.30 -28.49
C ASN A 222 -20.58 -19.74 -29.71
N SER A 223 -20.89 -18.46 -29.69
CA SER A 223 -21.35 -17.73 -30.88
C SER A 223 -20.14 -17.48 -31.81
N PRO A 224 -20.23 -17.84 -33.10
CA PRO A 224 -19.13 -17.61 -34.05
C PRO A 224 -18.93 -16.10 -34.28
N CYS A 225 -17.70 -15.64 -34.05
CA CYS A 225 -17.26 -14.27 -34.37
C CYS A 225 -17.47 -13.99 -35.86
N ARG A 226 -18.23 -12.93 -36.18
CA ARG A 226 -18.37 -12.47 -37.57
C ARG A 226 -17.05 -11.81 -38.03
N PRO A 227 -16.61 -12.06 -39.27
CA PRO A 227 -15.40 -11.43 -39.80
C PRO A 227 -15.59 -9.92 -39.96
N ARG A 228 -14.66 -9.13 -39.41
CA ARG A 228 -14.53 -7.70 -39.65
C ARG A 228 -14.21 -7.50 -41.14
N LYS A 229 -15.06 -6.77 -41.87
CA LYS A 229 -14.72 -6.27 -43.21
C LYS A 229 -13.78 -5.09 -43.03
N VAL A 230 -12.56 -5.24 -43.54
CA VAL A 230 -11.63 -4.13 -43.75
C VAL A 230 -12.04 -3.49 -45.07
N TYR A 231 -12.43 -2.21 -45.04
CA TYR A 231 -12.65 -1.40 -46.23
C TYR A 231 -11.38 -0.64 -46.58
#